data_AF-A0A1S9DQG5-F1
#
_entry.id   AF-A0A1S9DQG5-F1
#
_cell.length_a   1.000
_cell.length_b   1.000
_cell.length_c   1.000
_cell.angle_alpha   90.00
_cell.angle_beta   90.00
_cell.angle_gamma   90.00
#
_symmetry.space_group_name_H-M   'P 1'
#
loop_
_entity.id
_entity.type
_entity.pdbx_description
1 polymer ?
#
loop_
_entity_poly.entity_id
_entity_poly.type
_entity_poly.pdbx_seq_one_letter_code
_entity_poly.pdbx_strand_id
1 'polypeptide(L)'
;MPFHKQVKNSAYYSRYQTKYRRRREGKTDYYARKRLITQAKNKYNAPKYRLVVRFTNRDIITQIVYSEISGDKVFASAYAHELKRYGITNGLTNWAAAYATGLLLARRTLKKLGIDEQFPGVEEADGEYSLTEAVETDDGERRPFKAFLDVGLARTSTGARVFAAMKGASDGGILVPHSENRFPGYDIETEELDAETLRNYIFGGHVAEYMEGLADDDEERYRGQFHKYLENEVEAGDIEDLYTEAHKAIREDPFKKDEDEGSKKTKEEWKAESKKFQKKKLTHAERKARVEQKIRELAA
;
A
#
# COMPACT_ATOMS: atom_id res chain seq x y z
N MET A 1 -5.04 42.48 28.42
CA MET A 1 -4.00 41.97 27.50
C MET A 1 -3.82 40.48 27.76
N PRO A 2 -4.04 39.60 26.79
CA PRO A 2 -3.77 38.17 26.99
C PRO A 2 -2.28 37.95 27.25
N PHE A 3 -1.94 37.31 28.37
CA PHE A 3 -0.57 36.97 28.75
C PHE A 3 0.00 35.95 27.75
N HIS A 4 0.96 36.35 26.92
CA HIS A 4 1.66 35.42 26.04
C HIS A 4 2.88 34.86 26.76
N LYS A 5 2.74 33.71 27.45
CA LYS A 5 3.89 32.99 28.04
C LYS A 5 4.88 32.62 26.93
N GLN A 6 6.13 33.08 27.01
CA GLN A 6 7.16 32.73 26.04
C GLN A 6 7.59 31.26 26.22
N VAL A 7 7.16 30.38 25.30
CA VAL A 7 7.42 28.93 25.38
C VAL A 7 8.76 28.52 24.78
N LYS A 8 9.25 29.25 23.76
CA LYS A 8 10.49 28.96 23.04
C LYS A 8 11.35 30.23 22.95
N ASN A 9 12.62 30.12 23.29
CA ASN A 9 13.58 31.23 23.30
C ASN A 9 14.82 30.91 22.43
N SER A 10 15.72 31.88 22.28
CA SER A 10 16.95 31.70 21.52
C SER A 10 17.78 30.52 22.02
N ALA A 11 17.91 30.38 23.35
CA ALA A 11 18.64 29.30 23.99
C ALA A 11 18.05 27.91 23.67
N TYR A 12 16.73 27.79 23.59
CA TYR A 12 16.03 26.57 23.18
C TYR A 12 16.43 26.17 21.76
N TYR A 13 16.31 27.09 20.79
CA TYR A 13 16.62 26.78 19.39
C TYR A 13 18.10 26.50 19.17
N SER A 14 18.98 27.18 19.90
CA SER A 14 20.43 26.93 19.84
C SER A 14 20.81 25.50 20.24
N ARG A 15 19.99 24.84 21.08
CA ARG A 15 20.23 23.47 21.56
C ARG A 15 19.26 22.44 20.97
N TYR A 16 18.33 22.87 20.11
CA TYR A 16 17.29 22.01 19.59
C TYR A 16 17.83 21.11 18.48
N GLN A 17 18.05 19.84 18.78
CA GLN A 17 18.45 18.85 17.79
C GLN A 17 17.23 18.32 17.03
N THR A 18 17.12 18.68 15.74
CA THR A 18 16.06 18.18 14.88
C THR A 18 16.20 16.68 14.65
N LYS A 19 15.10 15.93 14.76
CA LYS A 19 15.06 14.54 14.32
C LYS A 19 15.18 14.45 12.79
N TYR A 20 15.48 13.24 12.27
CA TYR A 20 15.52 12.97 10.83
C TYR A 20 14.26 13.44 10.12
N ARG A 21 14.40 13.90 8.87
CA ARG A 21 13.31 14.51 8.08
C ARG A 21 12.03 13.67 8.10
N ARG A 22 12.11 12.37 7.79
CA ARG A 22 10.93 11.49 7.75
C ARG A 22 10.30 11.21 9.12
N ARG A 23 11.06 11.37 10.22
CA ARG A 23 10.53 11.31 11.59
C ARG A 23 9.79 12.60 11.95
N ARG A 24 10.30 13.75 11.51
CA ARG A 24 9.60 15.05 11.64
C ARG A 24 8.29 15.09 10.86
N GLU A 25 8.26 14.46 9.68
CA GLU A 25 7.04 14.28 8.89
C GLU A 25 6.11 13.18 9.42
N GLY A 26 6.51 12.41 10.44
CA GLY A 26 5.69 11.31 10.97
C GLY A 26 5.43 10.18 9.98
N LYS A 27 6.35 9.92 9.03
CA LYS A 27 6.15 8.91 7.96
C LYS A 27 6.96 7.64 8.12
N THR A 28 7.90 7.61 9.05
CA THR A 28 8.82 6.47 9.19
C THR A 28 9.21 6.27 10.64
N ASP A 29 9.03 5.03 11.10
CA ASP A 29 9.74 4.52 12.26
C ASP A 29 11.12 4.00 11.84
N TYR A 30 12.17 4.68 12.28
CA TYR A 30 13.54 4.28 12.01
C TYR A 30 13.97 3.08 12.84
N TYR A 31 13.28 2.77 13.94
CA TYR A 31 13.60 1.60 14.77
C TYR A 31 13.24 0.30 14.07
N ALA A 32 12.01 0.19 13.56
CA ALA A 32 11.59 -0.92 12.70
C ALA A 32 12.40 -0.95 11.39
N ARG A 33 12.53 0.21 10.71
CA ARG A 33 13.26 0.29 9.42
C ARG A 33 14.69 -0.22 9.53
N LYS A 34 15.43 0.14 10.58
CA LYS A 34 16.82 -0.32 10.78
C LYS A 34 16.91 -1.85 10.68
N ARG A 35 16.00 -2.59 11.32
CA ARG A 35 15.98 -4.06 11.33
C ARG A 35 15.53 -4.66 10.01
N LEU A 36 14.59 -3.99 9.34
CA LEU A 36 14.10 -4.41 8.03
C LEU A 36 15.18 -4.29 6.94
N ILE A 37 16.02 -3.26 6.98
CA ILE A 37 17.04 -3.01 5.94
C ILE A 37 18.40 -3.64 6.22
N THR A 38 18.77 -3.85 7.50
CA THR A 38 20.07 -4.43 7.83
C THR A 38 20.16 -5.86 7.31
N GLN A 39 21.13 -6.10 6.45
CA GLN A 39 21.49 -7.41 5.91
C GLN A 39 22.68 -7.98 6.68
N ALA A 40 22.75 -9.31 6.76
CA ALA A 40 23.92 -9.99 7.30
C ALA A 40 25.16 -9.68 6.44
N LYS A 41 26.27 -9.26 7.07
CA LYS A 41 27.46 -8.78 6.35
C LYS A 41 28.11 -9.85 5.45
N ASN A 42 27.97 -11.12 5.80
CA ASN A 42 28.44 -12.25 5.02
C ASN A 42 27.65 -12.47 3.71
N LYS A 43 26.52 -11.80 3.52
CA LYS A 43 25.75 -11.81 2.26
C LYS A 43 26.15 -10.67 1.30
N TYR A 44 27.13 -9.85 1.69
CA TYR A 44 27.71 -8.79 0.87
C TYR A 44 26.63 -7.91 0.22
N ASN A 45 26.59 -7.87 -1.12
CA ASN A 45 25.69 -7.02 -1.90
C ASN A 45 24.29 -7.61 -2.10
N ALA A 46 23.98 -8.78 -1.52
CA ALA A 46 22.66 -9.38 -1.67
C ALA A 46 21.57 -8.47 -1.06
N PRO A 47 20.64 -7.93 -1.89
CA PRO A 47 19.63 -7.02 -1.41
C PRO A 47 18.65 -7.73 -0.47
N LYS A 48 18.21 -7.00 0.56
CA LYS A 48 17.12 -7.43 1.44
C LYS A 48 15.83 -6.77 0.95
N TYR A 49 15.00 -7.55 0.25
CA TYR A 49 13.74 -7.08 -0.31
C TYR A 49 12.66 -6.94 0.77
N ARG A 50 11.88 -5.87 0.64
CA ARG A 50 10.76 -5.56 1.53
C ARG A 50 9.48 -5.41 0.72
N LEU A 51 8.40 -6.00 1.21
CA LEU A 51 7.05 -5.77 0.74
C LEU A 51 6.48 -4.56 1.49
N VAL A 52 6.55 -3.39 0.87
CA VAL A 52 6.02 -2.14 1.42
C VAL A 52 4.54 -2.05 1.10
N VAL A 53 3.70 -2.08 2.13
CA VAL A 53 2.25 -1.92 2.01
C VAL A 53 1.82 -0.62 2.66
N ARG A 54 1.14 0.26 1.93
CA ARG A 54 0.64 1.55 2.43
C ARG A 54 -0.79 1.77 1.99
N PHE A 55 -1.61 2.25 2.92
CA PHE A 55 -2.97 2.70 2.65
C PHE A 55 -2.97 4.22 2.64
N THR A 56 -3.53 4.79 1.57
CA THR A 56 -4.01 6.17 1.56
C THR A 56 -5.51 6.15 1.88
N ASN A 57 -6.16 7.31 1.90
CA ASN A 57 -7.60 7.37 2.18
C ASN A 57 -8.46 6.69 1.09
N ARG A 58 -7.94 6.50 -0.13
CA ARG A 58 -8.72 6.02 -1.28
C ARG A 58 -7.99 5.00 -2.16
N ASP A 59 -6.78 4.60 -1.78
CA ASP A 59 -5.93 3.75 -2.61
C ASP A 59 -4.98 2.91 -1.74
N ILE A 60 -4.59 1.75 -2.26
CA ILE A 60 -3.64 0.83 -1.66
C ILE A 60 -2.39 0.82 -2.53
N ILE A 61 -1.24 0.90 -1.88
CA ILE A 61 0.07 0.92 -2.53
C ILE A 61 0.85 -0.29 -2.04
N THR A 62 1.23 -1.19 -2.95
CA THR A 62 2.08 -2.33 -2.67
C THR A 62 3.35 -2.24 -3.53
N GLN A 63 4.52 -2.42 -2.92
CA GLN A 63 5.81 -2.32 -3.62
C GLN A 63 6.83 -3.33 -3.10
N ILE A 64 7.60 -3.94 -3.99
CA ILE A 64 8.82 -4.66 -3.63
C ILE A 64 9.99 -3.68 -3.70
N VAL A 65 10.67 -3.47 -2.58
CA VAL A 65 11.69 -2.43 -2.42
C VAL A 65 12.93 -2.99 -1.74
N TYR A 66 14.11 -2.65 -2.26
CA TYR A 66 15.38 -2.87 -1.56
C TYR A 66 16.07 -1.52 -1.28
N SER A 67 17.05 -1.53 -0.38
CA SER A 67 17.67 -0.29 0.12
C SER A 67 19.08 -0.14 -0.44
N GLU A 68 19.41 1.06 -0.92
CA GLU A 68 20.78 1.49 -1.22
C GLU A 68 21.12 2.75 -0.43
N ILE A 69 22.40 3.12 -0.41
CA ILE A 69 22.88 4.36 0.23
C ILE A 69 22.28 5.60 -0.46
N SER A 70 22.15 5.54 -1.79
CA SER A 70 21.56 6.64 -2.58
C SER A 70 20.06 6.83 -2.32
N GLY A 71 19.36 5.76 -1.96
CA GLY A 71 17.93 5.73 -1.75
C GLY A 71 17.36 4.32 -1.94
N ASP A 72 16.11 4.15 -1.56
CA ASP A 72 15.38 2.91 -1.81
C ASP A 72 15.08 2.76 -3.31
N LYS A 73 15.26 1.54 -3.83
CA LYS A 73 14.95 1.18 -5.22
C LYS A 73 13.72 0.31 -5.26
N VAL A 74 12.76 0.69 -6.09
CA VAL A 74 11.53 -0.07 -6.31
C VAL A 74 11.81 -1.10 -7.40
N PHE A 75 11.65 -2.38 -7.05
CA PHE A 75 11.79 -3.48 -7.98
C PHE A 75 10.51 -3.69 -8.80
N ALA A 76 9.36 -3.68 -8.13
CA ALA A 76 8.02 -3.76 -8.73
C ALA A 76 7.03 -2.99 -7.84
N SER A 77 5.92 -2.53 -8.44
CA SER A 77 4.84 -1.84 -7.75
C SER A 77 3.49 -2.26 -8.31
N ALA A 78 2.46 -2.27 -7.48
CA ALA A 78 1.07 -2.36 -7.86
C ALA A 78 0.22 -1.42 -6.99
N TYR A 79 -0.88 -0.94 -7.54
CA TYR A 79 -1.79 -0.02 -6.89
C TYR A 79 -3.24 -0.51 -7.01
N ALA A 80 -4.11 -0.17 -6.04
CA ALA A 80 -5.51 -0.62 -6.09
C ALA A 80 -6.30 0.00 -7.22
N HIS A 81 -5.97 1.24 -7.63
CA HIS A 81 -6.61 1.83 -8.81
C HIS A 81 -6.35 1.08 -10.12
N GLU A 82 -5.33 0.20 -10.20
CA GLU A 82 -5.11 -0.69 -11.34
C GLU A 82 -6.13 -1.84 -11.39
N LEU A 83 -6.74 -2.20 -10.26
CA LEU A 83 -7.68 -3.33 -10.16
C LEU A 83 -8.93 -3.14 -11.03
N LYS A 84 -9.26 -1.90 -11.40
CA LYS A 84 -10.36 -1.61 -12.34
C LYS A 84 -10.18 -2.31 -13.68
N ARG A 85 -8.94 -2.47 -14.14
CA ARG A 85 -8.60 -3.17 -15.39
C ARG A 85 -8.85 -4.67 -15.30
N TYR A 86 -8.92 -5.18 -14.08
CA TYR A 86 -9.14 -6.58 -13.73
C TYR A 86 -10.59 -6.84 -13.27
N GLY A 87 -11.51 -5.89 -13.49
CA GLY A 87 -12.94 -6.04 -13.15
C GLY A 87 -13.35 -5.38 -11.83
N ILE A 88 -12.43 -5.18 -10.87
CA ILE A 88 -12.79 -4.58 -9.58
C ILE A 88 -12.90 -3.05 -9.71
N THR A 89 -14.11 -2.57 -9.98
CA THR A 89 -14.40 -1.14 -10.14
C THR A 89 -14.61 -0.41 -8.82
N ASN A 90 -15.16 -1.11 -7.82
CA ASN A 90 -15.64 -0.56 -6.57
C ASN A 90 -14.80 -1.04 -5.37
N GLY A 91 -14.92 -0.38 -4.22
CA GLY A 91 -14.38 -0.93 -2.98
C GLY A 91 -12.85 -1.05 -2.90
N LEU A 92 -12.08 -0.26 -3.65
CA LEU A 92 -10.61 -0.36 -3.81
C LEU A 92 -9.75 -0.22 -2.53
N THR A 93 -10.36 -0.13 -1.36
CA THR A 93 -9.66 -0.05 -0.08
C THR A 93 -10.10 -1.12 0.92
N ASN A 94 -11.02 -2.01 0.58
CA ASN A 94 -11.47 -3.08 1.49
C ASN A 94 -10.39 -4.18 1.65
N TRP A 95 -10.72 -5.25 2.37
CA TRP A 95 -9.79 -6.36 2.60
C TRP A 95 -9.50 -7.15 1.31
N ALA A 96 -10.54 -7.45 0.53
CA ALA A 96 -10.45 -8.18 -0.75
C ALA A 96 -9.58 -7.44 -1.80
N ALA A 97 -9.75 -6.12 -1.96
CA ALA A 97 -8.90 -5.29 -2.81
C ALA A 97 -7.44 -5.25 -2.32
N ALA A 98 -7.21 -5.27 -1.00
CA ALA A 98 -5.87 -5.38 -0.45
C ALA A 98 -5.23 -6.73 -0.80
N TYR A 99 -5.98 -7.83 -0.70
CA TYR A 99 -5.53 -9.14 -1.16
C TYR A 99 -5.19 -9.14 -2.66
N ALA A 100 -6.11 -8.69 -3.51
CA ALA A 100 -5.91 -8.63 -4.96
C ALA A 100 -4.72 -7.76 -5.37
N THR A 101 -4.49 -6.62 -4.71
CA THR A 101 -3.28 -5.79 -4.95
C THR A 101 -1.97 -6.46 -4.52
N GLY A 102 -2.01 -7.29 -3.48
CA GLY A 102 -0.89 -8.15 -3.07
C GLY A 102 -0.58 -9.20 -4.12
N LEU A 103 -1.61 -9.90 -4.58
CA LEU A 103 -1.53 -10.92 -5.63
C LEU A 103 -0.97 -10.33 -6.95
N LEU A 104 -1.49 -9.18 -7.37
CA LEU A 104 -1.00 -8.46 -8.55
C LEU A 104 0.48 -8.12 -8.45
N LEU A 105 0.93 -7.59 -7.30
CA LEU A 105 2.34 -7.33 -7.08
C LEU A 105 3.17 -8.60 -7.16
N ALA A 106 2.72 -9.70 -6.55
CA ALA A 106 3.44 -10.97 -6.56
C ALA A 106 3.63 -11.51 -7.98
N ARG A 107 2.55 -11.68 -8.74
CA ARG A 107 2.60 -12.14 -10.14
C ARG A 107 3.46 -11.23 -11.01
N ARG A 108 3.37 -9.91 -10.85
CA ARG A 108 4.22 -8.95 -11.57
C ARG A 108 5.71 -9.10 -11.24
N THR A 109 6.02 -9.37 -9.98
CA THR A 109 7.39 -9.55 -9.49
C THR A 109 8.00 -10.84 -10.02
N LEU A 110 7.26 -11.95 -9.96
CA LEU A 110 7.71 -13.26 -10.42
C LEU A 110 7.84 -13.30 -11.95
N LYS A 111 6.88 -12.74 -12.69
CA LYS A 111 6.92 -12.67 -14.16
C LYS A 111 8.10 -11.84 -14.65
N LYS A 112 8.44 -10.75 -13.93
CA LYS A 112 9.65 -9.96 -14.20
C LYS A 112 10.95 -10.74 -13.96
N LEU A 113 10.94 -11.71 -13.05
CA LEU A 113 12.08 -12.58 -12.75
C LEU A 113 12.12 -13.86 -13.61
N GLY A 114 11.04 -14.16 -14.36
CA GLY A 114 10.90 -15.39 -15.15
C GLY A 114 10.80 -16.65 -14.31
N ILE A 115 10.15 -16.57 -13.13
CA ILE A 115 9.96 -17.70 -12.20
C ILE A 115 8.48 -17.92 -11.85
N ASP A 116 7.58 -17.32 -12.62
CA ASP A 116 6.16 -17.28 -12.33
C ASP A 116 5.43 -18.60 -12.60
N GLU A 117 5.98 -19.43 -13.50
CA GLU A 117 5.52 -20.81 -13.73
C GLU A 117 6.03 -21.77 -12.63
N GLN A 118 7.22 -21.52 -12.08
CA GLN A 118 7.82 -22.38 -11.05
C GLN A 118 7.18 -22.17 -9.67
N PHE A 119 6.73 -20.95 -9.41
CA PHE A 119 6.05 -20.58 -8.17
C PHE A 119 4.67 -19.99 -8.49
N PRO A 120 3.70 -20.83 -8.90
CA PRO A 120 2.33 -20.36 -9.17
C PRO A 120 1.65 -19.84 -7.89
N GLY A 121 2.05 -20.38 -6.74
CA GLY A 121 1.45 -20.10 -5.44
C GLY A 121 0.18 -20.92 -5.23
N VAL A 122 -0.74 -20.40 -4.43
CA VAL A 122 -2.06 -21.01 -4.20
C VAL A 122 -2.97 -20.52 -5.33
N GLU A 123 -3.52 -21.42 -6.16
CA GLU A 123 -4.36 -21.05 -7.30
C GLU A 123 -5.78 -20.66 -6.87
N GLU A 124 -6.37 -21.49 -6.02
CA GLU A 124 -7.69 -21.28 -5.43
C GLU A 124 -7.55 -20.79 -3.99
N ALA A 125 -7.99 -19.58 -3.72
CA ALA A 125 -7.82 -18.96 -2.41
C ALA A 125 -8.83 -19.52 -1.40
N ASP A 126 -8.57 -20.72 -0.88
CA ASP A 126 -9.38 -21.44 0.10
C ASP A 126 -9.31 -20.86 1.53
N GLY A 127 -8.38 -19.94 1.79
CA GLY A 127 -8.16 -19.36 3.11
C GLY A 127 -7.21 -20.17 3.99
N GLU A 128 -6.64 -21.27 3.49
CA GLU A 128 -5.66 -22.04 4.25
C GLU A 128 -4.35 -21.27 4.42
N TYR A 129 -3.69 -21.50 5.56
CA TYR A 129 -2.37 -20.95 5.83
C TYR A 129 -1.30 -21.86 5.21
N SER A 130 -0.57 -21.32 4.24
CA SER A 130 0.58 -21.97 3.63
C SER A 130 1.65 -20.94 3.26
N LEU A 131 2.89 -21.38 3.19
CA LEU A 131 4.02 -20.59 2.71
C LEU A 131 4.57 -21.23 1.44
N THR A 132 5.03 -20.41 0.49
CA THR A 132 5.69 -20.93 -0.71
C THR A 132 7.01 -21.59 -0.33
N GLU A 133 7.14 -22.87 -0.63
CA GLU A 133 8.34 -23.66 -0.37
C GLU A 133 9.30 -23.67 -1.57
N ALA A 134 10.45 -24.30 -1.41
CA ALA A 134 11.38 -24.52 -2.50
C ALA A 134 10.87 -25.62 -3.44
N VAL A 135 11.21 -25.52 -4.73
CA VAL A 135 10.76 -26.46 -5.76
C VAL A 135 11.98 -27.11 -6.38
N GLU A 136 11.91 -28.41 -6.64
CA GLU A 136 12.94 -29.12 -7.40
C GLU A 136 12.80 -28.78 -8.89
N THR A 137 13.89 -28.34 -9.51
CA THR A 137 13.98 -28.07 -10.95
C THR A 137 15.08 -28.94 -11.56
N ASP A 138 15.12 -29.04 -12.89
CA ASP A 138 16.15 -29.81 -13.61
C ASP A 138 17.59 -29.35 -13.25
N ASP A 139 17.75 -28.08 -12.85
CA ASP A 139 19.01 -27.48 -12.40
C ASP A 139 19.25 -27.59 -10.87
N GLY A 140 18.41 -28.34 -10.15
CA GLY A 140 18.43 -28.52 -8.70
C GLY A 140 17.35 -27.76 -7.93
N GLU A 141 17.50 -27.64 -6.62
CA GLU A 141 16.52 -26.97 -5.75
C GLU A 141 16.51 -25.45 -5.96
N ARG A 142 15.36 -24.92 -6.39
CA ARG A 142 15.15 -23.48 -6.57
C ARG A 142 14.36 -22.91 -5.42
N ARG A 143 14.88 -21.82 -4.86
CA ARG A 143 14.26 -21.12 -3.71
C ARG A 143 13.30 -20.03 -4.19
N PRO A 144 12.15 -19.85 -3.53
CA PRO A 144 11.19 -18.80 -3.88
C PRO A 144 11.76 -17.40 -3.63
N PHE A 145 11.21 -16.42 -4.33
CA PHE A 145 11.57 -15.02 -4.10
C PHE A 145 11.11 -14.62 -2.70
N LYS A 146 12.04 -14.14 -1.86
CA LYS A 146 11.76 -13.79 -0.47
C LYS A 146 11.67 -12.28 -0.25
N ALA A 147 10.57 -11.84 0.35
CA ALA A 147 10.37 -10.45 0.77
C ALA A 147 9.89 -10.36 2.23
N PHE A 148 10.24 -9.28 2.93
CA PHE A 148 9.80 -9.04 4.30
C PHE A 148 8.76 -7.93 4.37
N LEU A 149 7.64 -8.15 5.04
CA LEU A 149 6.60 -7.14 5.19
C LEU A 149 7.13 -5.87 5.90
N ASP A 150 6.95 -4.72 5.27
CA ASP A 150 7.20 -3.39 5.84
C ASP A 150 5.85 -2.70 6.04
N VAL A 151 5.31 -2.76 7.25
CA VAL A 151 4.04 -2.14 7.65
C VAL A 151 4.14 -0.63 7.90
N GLY A 152 5.36 -0.09 7.99
CA GLY A 152 5.62 1.31 8.29
C GLY A 152 5.13 1.72 9.68
N LEU A 153 4.07 2.52 9.72
CA LEU A 153 3.43 3.02 10.95
C LEU A 153 2.03 2.44 11.16
N ALA A 154 1.59 1.52 10.28
CA ALA A 154 0.31 0.87 10.46
C ALA A 154 0.31 0.04 11.74
N ARG A 155 -0.81 0.06 12.47
CA ARG A 155 -1.00 -0.76 13.66
C ARG A 155 -1.15 -2.21 13.23
N THR A 156 -0.40 -3.10 13.86
CA THR A 156 -0.47 -4.55 13.65
C THR A 156 -1.53 -5.15 14.58
N SER A 157 -2.80 -5.08 14.17
CA SER A 157 -3.93 -5.75 14.83
C SER A 157 -4.42 -6.91 13.98
N THR A 158 -4.98 -7.93 14.62
CA THR A 158 -5.63 -9.05 13.92
C THR A 158 -6.76 -8.51 13.04
N GLY A 159 -6.89 -9.03 11.82
CA GLY A 159 -7.85 -8.56 10.81
C GLY A 159 -7.43 -7.29 10.03
N ALA A 160 -6.27 -6.70 10.31
CA ALA A 160 -5.85 -5.50 9.59
C ALA A 160 -5.57 -5.78 8.10
N ARG A 161 -6.10 -4.92 7.21
CA ARG A 161 -5.96 -5.01 5.75
C ARG A 161 -4.50 -5.04 5.23
N VAL A 162 -3.53 -4.59 6.04
CA VAL A 162 -2.10 -4.72 5.69
C VAL A 162 -1.71 -6.20 5.54
N PHE A 163 -2.30 -7.08 6.35
CA PHE A 163 -2.07 -8.51 6.28
C PHE A 163 -2.82 -9.16 5.11
N ALA A 164 -3.89 -8.56 4.60
CA ALA A 164 -4.55 -9.01 3.36
C ALA A 164 -3.60 -8.90 2.16
N ALA A 165 -2.94 -7.74 1.99
CA ALA A 165 -1.95 -7.55 0.93
C ALA A 165 -0.72 -8.44 1.10
N MET A 166 -0.37 -8.78 2.34
CA MET A 166 0.67 -9.78 2.62
C MET A 166 0.22 -11.18 2.20
N LYS A 167 -1.01 -11.58 2.54
CA LYS A 167 -1.60 -12.89 2.20
C LYS A 167 -1.72 -13.05 0.70
N GLY A 168 -2.28 -12.08 -0.02
CA GLY A 168 -2.33 -12.11 -1.48
C GLY A 168 -0.95 -12.14 -2.14
N ALA A 169 0.05 -11.47 -1.57
CA ALA A 169 1.42 -11.58 -2.08
C ALA A 169 2.04 -12.97 -1.82
N SER A 170 1.71 -13.59 -0.68
CA SER A 170 2.13 -14.95 -0.33
C SER A 170 1.49 -15.98 -1.26
N ASP A 171 0.18 -15.92 -1.43
CA ASP A 171 -0.60 -16.81 -2.29
C ASP A 171 -0.24 -16.62 -3.76
N GLY A 172 0.28 -15.45 -4.15
CA GLY A 172 0.83 -15.22 -5.48
C GLY A 172 2.23 -15.80 -5.73
N GLY A 173 2.81 -16.53 -4.77
CA GLY A 173 4.08 -17.26 -4.91
C GLY A 173 5.33 -16.56 -4.35
N ILE A 174 5.19 -15.40 -3.70
CA ILE A 174 6.31 -14.78 -2.98
C ILE A 174 6.40 -15.40 -1.58
N LEU A 175 7.60 -15.85 -1.19
CA LEU A 175 7.84 -16.21 0.20
C LEU A 175 7.88 -14.94 1.07
N VAL A 176 6.77 -14.67 1.75
CA VAL A 176 6.70 -13.66 2.82
C VAL A 176 6.63 -14.40 4.15
N PRO A 177 7.70 -14.44 4.96
CA PRO A 177 7.67 -15.15 6.23
C PRO A 177 6.66 -14.50 7.20
N HIS A 178 5.61 -15.21 7.58
CA HIS A 178 4.55 -14.74 8.47
C HIS A 178 3.93 -15.89 9.29
N SER A 179 2.97 -15.57 10.16
CA SER A 179 2.16 -16.50 10.93
C SER A 179 0.69 -16.15 10.73
N GLU A 180 -0.21 -17.10 11.00
CA GLU A 180 -1.65 -16.95 10.79
C GLU A 180 -2.38 -16.08 11.83
N ASN A 181 -1.76 -15.84 12.98
CA ASN A 181 -2.34 -15.15 14.14
C ASN A 181 -2.83 -13.70 13.94
N ARG A 182 -2.63 -13.12 12.75
CA ARG A 182 -3.11 -11.77 12.40
C ARG A 182 -4.18 -11.76 11.32
N PHE A 183 -4.59 -12.91 10.80
CA PHE A 183 -5.68 -12.99 9.84
C PHE A 183 -7.05 -12.85 10.50
N PRO A 184 -8.05 -12.32 9.78
CA PRO A 184 -9.45 -12.54 10.13
C PRO A 184 -9.73 -14.04 10.34
N GLY A 185 -10.54 -14.39 11.33
CA GLY A 185 -10.85 -15.79 11.65
C GLY A 185 -9.88 -16.46 12.63
N TYR A 186 -8.79 -15.81 13.03
CA TYR A 186 -7.90 -16.37 14.05
C TYR A 186 -8.44 -16.19 15.47
N ASP A 187 -8.63 -17.29 16.18
CA ASP A 187 -9.01 -17.30 17.59
C ASP A 187 -7.76 -17.37 18.49
N ILE A 188 -7.70 -16.48 19.47
CA ILE A 188 -6.58 -16.38 20.42
C ILE A 188 -6.68 -17.46 21.50
N GLU A 189 -7.88 -17.94 21.81
CA GLU A 189 -8.10 -18.92 22.88
C GLU A 189 -7.77 -20.34 22.42
N THR A 190 -8.22 -20.72 21.22
CA THR A 190 -7.92 -22.04 20.63
C THR A 190 -6.60 -22.07 19.87
N GLU A 191 -6.04 -20.90 19.53
CA GLU A 191 -4.87 -20.76 18.65
C GLU A 191 -5.08 -21.32 17.23
N GLU A 192 -6.33 -21.33 16.76
CA GLU A 192 -6.71 -21.87 15.45
C GLU A 192 -7.19 -20.77 14.50
N LEU A 193 -6.85 -20.93 13.21
CA LEU A 193 -7.38 -20.11 12.13
C LEU A 193 -8.61 -20.77 11.52
N ASP A 194 -9.74 -20.08 11.53
CA ASP A 194 -10.88 -20.43 10.68
C ASP A 194 -10.62 -20.01 9.22
N ALA A 195 -10.30 -21.00 8.39
CA ALA A 195 -10.04 -20.80 6.96
C ALA A 195 -11.29 -20.31 6.21
N GLU A 196 -12.49 -20.70 6.64
CA GLU A 196 -13.75 -20.28 6.01
C GLU A 196 -13.98 -18.78 6.18
N THR A 197 -13.81 -18.27 7.42
CA THR A 197 -13.83 -16.82 7.67
C THR A 197 -12.75 -16.11 6.84
N LEU A 198 -11.53 -16.64 6.75
CA LEU A 198 -10.48 -15.98 5.96
C LEU A 198 -10.85 -15.94 4.46
N ARG A 199 -11.38 -17.03 3.91
CA ARG A 199 -11.89 -17.12 2.55
C ARG A 199 -12.99 -16.08 2.30
N ASN A 200 -13.95 -15.97 3.20
CA ASN A 200 -15.01 -14.96 3.14
C ASN A 200 -14.43 -13.54 3.03
N TYR A 201 -13.38 -13.22 3.80
CA TYR A 201 -12.70 -11.93 3.71
C TYR A 201 -11.94 -11.71 2.39
N ILE A 202 -11.33 -12.77 1.83
CA ILE A 202 -10.62 -12.73 0.54
C ILE A 202 -11.56 -12.35 -0.59
N PHE A 203 -12.76 -12.94 -0.63
CA PHE A 203 -13.75 -12.68 -1.67
C PHE A 203 -14.73 -11.56 -1.32
N GLY A 204 -14.57 -10.92 -0.16
CA GLY A 204 -15.35 -9.73 0.19
C GLY A 204 -16.77 -10.02 0.68
N GLY A 205 -17.08 -11.23 1.14
CA GLY A 205 -18.43 -11.53 1.62
C GLY A 205 -18.82 -10.75 2.88
N HIS A 206 -17.89 -10.35 3.75
CA HIS A 206 -18.17 -9.34 4.80
C HIS A 206 -18.71 -7.99 4.26
N VAL A 207 -18.41 -7.64 3.01
CA VAL A 207 -18.99 -6.47 2.34
C VAL A 207 -20.37 -6.82 1.77
N ALA A 208 -20.52 -8.01 1.19
CA ALA A 208 -21.79 -8.51 0.67
C ALA A 208 -22.84 -8.65 1.79
N GLU A 209 -22.50 -9.30 2.91
CA GLU A 209 -23.35 -9.42 4.11
C GLU A 209 -23.77 -8.04 4.63
N TYR A 210 -22.86 -7.06 4.60
CA TYR A 210 -23.19 -5.69 5.01
C TYR A 210 -24.08 -4.95 4.00
N MET A 211 -23.96 -5.27 2.70
CA MET A 211 -24.86 -4.76 1.66
C MET A 211 -26.27 -5.31 1.85
N GLU A 212 -26.41 -6.63 2.05
CA GLU A 212 -27.70 -7.30 2.29
C GLU A 212 -28.36 -6.76 3.56
N GLY A 213 -27.63 -6.75 4.68
CA GLY A 213 -28.17 -6.25 5.94
C GLY A 213 -28.63 -4.79 5.86
N LEU A 214 -27.89 -3.91 5.17
CA LEU A 214 -28.33 -2.53 5.00
C LEU A 214 -29.50 -2.38 4.02
N ALA A 215 -29.61 -3.23 3.01
CA ALA A 215 -30.74 -3.20 2.07
C ALA A 215 -32.06 -3.50 2.80
N ASP A 216 -32.02 -4.41 3.78
CA ASP A 216 -33.19 -4.78 4.59
C ASP A 216 -33.48 -3.79 5.73
N ASP A 217 -32.44 -3.32 6.44
CA ASP A 217 -32.60 -2.52 7.66
C ASP A 217 -32.75 -1.00 7.41
N ASP A 218 -31.95 -0.43 6.48
CA ASP A 218 -31.84 1.03 6.28
C ASP A 218 -31.43 1.37 4.83
N GLU A 219 -32.44 1.45 3.97
CA GLU A 219 -32.25 1.75 2.54
C GLU A 219 -31.58 3.12 2.29
N GLU A 220 -31.77 4.10 3.17
CA GLU A 220 -31.13 5.41 3.04
C GLU A 220 -29.61 5.30 3.19
N ARG A 221 -29.15 4.55 4.21
CA ARG A 221 -27.73 4.25 4.39
C ARG A 221 -27.18 3.40 3.27
N TYR A 222 -27.94 2.41 2.80
CA TYR A 222 -27.55 1.57 1.67
C TYR A 222 -27.27 2.42 0.42
N ARG A 223 -28.23 3.26 0.02
CA ARG A 223 -28.09 4.17 -1.12
C ARG A 223 -26.93 5.16 -0.94
N GLY A 224 -26.70 5.65 0.28
CA GLY A 224 -25.59 6.57 0.55
C GLY A 224 -24.20 5.92 0.44
N GLN A 225 -23.98 4.81 1.15
CA GLN A 225 -22.67 4.15 1.21
C GLN A 225 -22.33 3.39 -0.07
N PHE A 226 -23.32 2.71 -0.66
CA PHE A 226 -23.16 1.86 -1.83
C PHE A 226 -23.64 2.51 -3.14
N HIS A 227 -23.79 3.85 -3.20
CA HIS A 227 -24.21 4.55 -4.43
C HIS A 227 -23.43 4.12 -5.67
N LYS A 228 -22.11 3.91 -5.57
CA LYS A 228 -21.30 3.47 -6.71
C LYS A 228 -21.57 2.03 -7.13
N TYR A 229 -21.97 1.18 -6.20
CA TYR A 229 -22.34 -0.20 -6.52
C TYR A 229 -23.66 -0.21 -7.29
N LEU A 230 -24.61 0.63 -6.87
CA LEU A 230 -25.86 0.87 -7.60
C LEU A 230 -25.63 1.47 -9.00
N GLU A 231 -24.75 2.47 -9.11
CA GLU A 231 -24.39 3.08 -10.42
C GLU A 231 -23.76 2.09 -11.39
N ASN A 232 -23.05 1.08 -10.88
CA ASN A 232 -22.37 0.06 -11.68
C ASN A 232 -23.12 -1.27 -11.71
N GLU A 233 -24.35 -1.32 -11.20
CA GLU A 233 -25.22 -2.50 -11.19
C GLU A 233 -24.54 -3.75 -10.58
N VAL A 234 -23.81 -3.56 -9.47
CA VAL A 234 -23.15 -4.65 -8.72
C VAL A 234 -23.96 -4.95 -7.45
N GLU A 235 -24.55 -6.14 -7.39
CA GLU A 235 -25.30 -6.62 -6.24
C GLU A 235 -24.41 -7.39 -5.25
N ALA A 236 -24.94 -7.73 -4.08
CA ALA A 236 -24.18 -8.44 -3.05
C ALA A 236 -23.72 -9.85 -3.52
N GLY A 237 -24.60 -10.56 -4.23
CA GLY A 237 -24.31 -11.90 -4.77
C GLY A 237 -23.19 -11.92 -5.81
N ASP A 238 -22.98 -10.81 -6.53
CA ASP A 238 -21.96 -10.74 -7.60
C ASP A 238 -20.54 -10.54 -7.05
N ILE A 239 -20.40 -10.17 -5.78
CA ILE A 239 -19.10 -9.75 -5.22
C ILE A 239 -18.08 -10.89 -5.23
N GLU A 240 -18.48 -12.11 -4.88
CA GLU A 240 -17.56 -13.25 -4.84
C GLU A 240 -17.04 -13.61 -6.24
N ASP A 241 -17.94 -13.62 -7.22
CA ASP A 241 -17.59 -13.89 -8.63
C ASP A 241 -16.67 -12.79 -9.18
N LEU A 242 -16.95 -11.52 -8.86
CA LEU A 242 -16.13 -10.38 -9.25
C LEU A 242 -14.67 -10.53 -8.82
N TYR A 243 -14.42 -10.91 -7.55
CA TYR A 243 -13.06 -11.12 -7.07
C TYR A 243 -12.44 -12.41 -7.63
N THR A 244 -13.23 -13.46 -7.82
CA THR A 244 -12.77 -14.71 -8.43
C THR A 244 -12.26 -14.49 -9.86
N GLU A 245 -13.02 -13.77 -10.68
CA GLU A 245 -12.62 -13.40 -12.04
C GLU A 245 -11.40 -12.47 -12.03
N ALA A 246 -11.37 -11.50 -11.12
CA ALA A 246 -10.23 -10.61 -10.99
C ALA A 246 -8.93 -11.35 -10.63
N HIS A 247 -8.99 -12.33 -9.73
CA HIS A 247 -7.84 -13.16 -9.37
C HIS A 247 -7.32 -13.96 -10.57
N LYS A 248 -8.22 -14.50 -11.40
CA LYS A 248 -7.86 -15.19 -12.65
C LYS A 248 -7.21 -14.22 -13.65
N ALA A 249 -7.85 -13.09 -13.91
CA ALA A 249 -7.33 -12.07 -14.83
C ALA A 249 -5.96 -11.51 -14.41
N ILE A 250 -5.72 -11.35 -13.10
CA ILE A 250 -4.41 -10.94 -12.56
C ILE A 250 -3.33 -11.99 -12.84
N ARG A 251 -3.66 -13.28 -12.74
CA ARG A 251 -2.71 -14.37 -13.01
C ARG A 251 -2.37 -14.48 -14.50
N GLU A 252 -3.37 -14.32 -15.37
CA GLU A 252 -3.19 -14.34 -16.83
C GLU A 252 -2.28 -13.19 -17.31
N ASP A 253 -2.63 -11.94 -16.98
CA ASP A 253 -1.82 -10.78 -17.36
C ASP A 253 -1.63 -9.75 -16.23
N PRO A 254 -0.58 -9.86 -15.41
CA PRO A 254 -0.28 -8.89 -14.36
C PRO A 254 0.22 -7.53 -14.89
N PHE A 255 0.35 -7.35 -16.21
CA PHE A 255 0.77 -6.09 -16.84
C PHE A 255 -0.32 -5.47 -17.73
N LYS A 256 -1.58 -5.87 -17.54
CA LYS A 256 -2.73 -5.36 -18.29
C LYS A 256 -2.73 -3.82 -18.32
N LYS A 257 -2.74 -3.29 -19.55
CA LYS A 257 -2.77 -1.84 -19.78
C LYS A 257 -4.16 -1.30 -19.51
N ASP A 258 -4.19 -0.02 -19.19
CA ASP A 258 -5.44 0.74 -19.15
C ASP A 258 -5.81 1.13 -20.58
N GLU A 259 -6.98 0.71 -21.03
CA GLU A 259 -7.47 1.08 -22.37
C GLU A 259 -8.07 2.50 -22.37
N ASP A 260 -8.63 2.92 -21.23
CA ASP A 260 -9.27 4.23 -21.03
C ASP A 260 -8.28 5.33 -20.65
N GLU A 261 -7.00 5.00 -20.47
CA GLU A 261 -5.98 5.98 -20.10
C GLU A 261 -5.61 6.83 -21.32
N GLY A 262 -6.37 7.92 -21.48
CA GLY A 262 -6.11 8.93 -22.50
C GLY A 262 -4.68 9.50 -22.44
N SER A 263 -4.32 10.27 -23.47
CA SER A 263 -2.96 10.82 -23.60
C SER A 263 -2.53 11.62 -22.37
N LYS A 264 -1.50 11.12 -21.66
CA LYS A 264 -0.91 11.82 -20.53
C LYS A 264 -0.07 13.00 -21.04
N LYS A 265 -0.29 14.18 -20.45
CA LYS A 265 0.61 15.33 -20.66
C LYS A 265 2.04 14.93 -20.31
N THR A 266 2.98 15.44 -21.09
CA THR A 266 4.41 15.20 -20.91
C THR A 266 4.90 15.82 -19.59
N LYS A 267 6.06 15.35 -19.13
CA LYS A 267 6.72 15.88 -17.92
C LYS A 267 7.00 17.39 -18.04
N GLU A 268 7.29 17.88 -19.24
CA GLU A 268 7.60 19.28 -19.50
C GLU A 268 6.36 20.16 -19.37
N GLU A 269 5.24 19.71 -19.92
CA GLU A 269 3.95 20.39 -19.80
C GLU A 269 3.49 20.47 -18.34
N TRP A 270 3.56 19.36 -17.59
CA TRP A 270 3.22 19.37 -16.16
C TRP A 270 4.13 20.28 -15.34
N LYS A 271 5.42 20.35 -15.69
CA LYS A 271 6.38 21.24 -15.04
C LYS A 271 6.06 22.70 -15.33
N ALA A 272 5.68 23.03 -16.57
CA ALA A 272 5.26 24.38 -16.95
C ALA A 272 3.99 24.79 -16.21
N GLU A 273 2.98 23.91 -16.16
CA GLU A 273 1.72 24.18 -15.46
C GLU A 273 1.92 24.40 -13.96
N SER A 274 2.67 23.51 -13.30
CA SER A 274 2.92 23.57 -11.86
C SER A 274 3.68 24.84 -11.45
N LYS A 275 4.60 25.32 -12.30
CA LYS A 275 5.40 26.52 -12.01
C LYS A 275 4.58 27.80 -11.94
N LYS A 276 3.41 27.86 -12.58
CA LYS A 276 2.53 29.03 -12.55
C LYS A 276 2.04 29.36 -11.13
N PHE A 277 1.81 28.33 -10.31
CA PHE A 277 1.32 28.46 -8.94
C PHE A 277 2.45 28.59 -7.90
N GLN A 278 3.70 28.31 -8.29
CA GLN A 278 4.84 28.36 -7.39
C GLN A 278 5.30 29.80 -7.16
N LYS A 279 5.09 30.33 -5.95
CA LYS A 279 5.62 31.63 -5.54
C LYS A 279 7.15 31.59 -5.49
N LYS A 280 7.80 32.49 -6.22
CA LYS A 280 9.25 32.69 -6.14
C LYS A 280 9.61 33.41 -4.84
N LYS A 281 10.77 33.07 -4.27
CA LYS A 281 11.31 33.80 -3.11
C LYS A 281 11.70 35.21 -3.56
N LEU A 282 11.40 36.20 -2.72
CA LEU A 282 11.86 37.57 -2.93
C LEU A 282 13.39 37.61 -2.92
N THR A 283 13.93 38.41 -3.83
CA THR A 283 15.34 38.74 -3.87
C THR A 283 15.73 39.55 -2.63
N HIS A 284 17.04 39.71 -2.41
CA HIS A 284 17.53 40.54 -1.30
C HIS A 284 17.13 42.02 -1.49
N ALA A 285 17.26 42.55 -2.71
CA ALA A 285 16.93 43.94 -3.04
C ALA A 285 15.44 44.25 -2.81
N GLU A 286 14.54 43.39 -3.30
CA GLU A 286 13.10 43.55 -3.08
C GLU A 286 12.73 43.52 -1.60
N ARG A 287 13.38 42.65 -0.80
CA ARG A 287 13.16 42.60 0.65
C ARG A 287 13.61 43.90 1.33
N LYS A 288 14.78 44.44 0.95
CA LYS A 288 15.30 45.70 1.51
C LYS A 288 14.38 46.88 1.18
N ALA A 289 13.96 47.00 -0.09
CA ALA A 289 13.04 48.06 -0.53
C ALA A 289 11.71 48.02 0.25
N ARG A 290 11.14 46.82 0.47
CA ARG A 290 9.92 46.66 1.28
C ARG A 290 10.09 47.09 2.73
N VAL A 291 11.26 46.81 3.33
CA VAL A 291 11.55 47.25 4.70
C VAL A 291 11.65 48.77 4.77
N GLU A 292 12.38 49.40 3.85
CA GLU A 292 12.51 50.86 3.78
C GLU A 292 11.16 51.54 3.58
N GLN A 293 10.34 51.04 2.65
CA GLN A 293 8.99 51.55 2.43
C GLN A 293 8.13 51.44 3.69
N LYS A 294 8.14 50.28 4.36
CA LYS A 294 7.36 50.06 5.58
C LYS A 294 7.82 50.95 6.75
N ILE A 295 9.11 51.22 6.88
CA ILE A 295 9.64 52.16 7.88
C ILE A 295 9.13 53.57 7.60
N ARG A 296 9.16 54.02 6.34
CA ARG A 296 8.63 55.35 5.96
C ARG A 296 7.14 55.48 6.24
N GLU A 297 6.34 54.46 5.90
CA GLU A 297 4.90 54.46 6.13
C GLU A 297 4.51 54.48 7.62
N LEU A 298 5.29 53.83 8.49
CA LEU A 298 5.02 53.79 9.94
C LEU A 298 5.58 55.00 10.70
N ALA A 299 6.57 55.69 10.11
CA ALA A 299 7.19 56.88 10.69
C ALA A 299 6.50 58.19 10.27
N ALA A 300 5.69 58.15 9.20
CA ALA A 300 4.81 59.22 8.74
C ALA A 300 3.51 59.23 9.57
#